data_AF-A0A2V6A2E9-F1
#
_entry.id   AF-A0A2V6A2E9-F1
#
_cell.length_a   1.000
_cell.length_b   1.000
_cell.length_c   1.000
_cell.angle_alpha   90.00
_cell.angle_beta   90.00
_cell.angle_gamma   90.00
#
_symmetry.space_group_name_H-M   'P 1'
#
loop_
_entity.id
_entity.type
_entity.pdbx_description
1 polymer ?
#
loop_
_entity_poly.entity_id
_entity_poly.type
_entity_poly.pdbx_seq_one_letter_code
_entity_poly.pdbx_strand_id
1 'polypeptide(L)' 'GVESLIEHRASIEGPGTTSPEGLLRVSVGLENADDLIEDLDQALG' A
#
# COMPACT_ATOMS: atom_id res chain seq x y z
N GLY A 1 1.71 -8.78 -8.59
CA GLY A 1 2.15 -9.24 -9.92
C GLY A 1 3.65 -9.33 -9.87
N VAL A 2 4.37 -9.03 -10.96
CA VAL A 2 5.80 -8.66 -10.84
C VAL A 2 5.97 -7.24 -10.31
N GLU A 3 4.96 -6.39 -10.51
CA GLU A 3 4.89 -5.03 -9.97
C GLU A 3 4.25 -5.01 -8.58
N SER A 4 4.73 -4.06 -7.76
CA SER A 4 4.20 -3.69 -6.45
C SER A 4 2.93 -2.87 -6.57
N LEU A 5 1.96 -3.15 -5.69
CA LEU A 5 0.69 -2.43 -5.61
C LEU A 5 0.42 -2.04 -4.17
N ILE A 6 -0.13 -0.84 -3.98
CA ILE A 6 -0.58 -0.34 -2.67
C ILE A 6 -2.04 0.09 -2.77
N GLU A 7 -2.80 -0.20 -1.72
CA GLU A 7 -4.21 0.20 -1.65
C GLU A 7 -4.60 0.64 -0.24
N HIS A 8 -5.48 1.65 -0.17
CA HIS A 8 -6.10 2.08 1.07
C HIS A 8 -7.45 1.36 1.26
N ARG A 9 -7.52 0.47 2.27
CA ARG A 9 -8.63 -0.48 2.41
C ARG A 9 -9.98 0.22 2.68
N ALA A 10 -10.01 1.17 3.61
CA ALA A 10 -11.23 1.87 3.96
C ALA A 10 -11.82 2.65 2.75
N SER A 11 -10.98 3.31 1.94
CA SER A 11 -11.43 4.02 0.74
C SER A 11 -12.02 3.12 -0.35
N ILE A 12 -11.56 1.87 -0.45
CA ILE A 12 -12.01 0.94 -1.49
C ILE A 12 -13.29 0.20 -1.08
N GLU A 13 -13.40 -0.18 0.19
CA GLU A 13 -14.55 -0.93 0.69
C GLU A 13 -15.82 -0.06 0.79
N GLY A 14 -15.66 1.25 1.02
CA GLY A 14 -16.77 2.19 1.01
C GLY A 14 -17.69 2.12 2.24
N PRO A 15 -18.97 2.53 2.11
CA PRO A 15 -19.89 2.63 3.24
C PRO A 15 -20.07 1.30 3.97
N GLY A 16 -19.87 1.31 5.29
CA GLY A 16 -19.95 0.10 6.13
C GLY A 16 -18.65 -0.70 6.21
N THR A 17 -17.53 -0.19 5.67
CA THR A 17 -16.21 -0.77 5.90
C THR A 17 -15.93 -0.97 7.39
N THR A 18 -15.30 -2.10 7.69
CA THR A 18 -14.77 -2.40 9.04
C THR A 18 -13.26 -2.26 9.09
N SER A 19 -12.64 -1.94 7.94
CA SER A 19 -11.20 -1.71 7.86
C SER A 19 -10.85 -0.40 8.59
N PRO A 20 -9.78 -0.37 9.39
CA PRO A 20 -9.29 0.85 10.00
C PRO A 20 -8.96 1.93 8.94
N GLU A 21 -9.22 3.19 9.27
CA GLU A 21 -9.05 4.35 8.37
C GLU A 21 -7.60 4.61 7.92
N GLY A 22 -6.61 4.04 8.60
CA GLY A 22 -5.20 4.14 8.22
C GLY A 22 -4.65 2.88 7.56
N LEU A 23 -5.49 1.86 7.32
CA LEU A 23 -5.00 0.56 6.87
C LEU A 23 -4.63 0.57 5.39
N LEU A 24 -3.33 0.57 5.12
CA LEU A 24 -2.76 0.31 3.81
C LEU A 24 -2.47 -1.18 3.65
N ARG A 25 -2.82 -1.76 2.50
CA ARG A 25 -2.39 -3.10 2.10
C ARG A 25 -1.41 -2.98 0.95
N VAL A 26 -0.25 -3.60 1.11
CA VAL A 26 0.79 -3.64 0.08
C VAL A 26 0.91 -5.07 -0.46
N SER A 27 0.84 -5.22 -1.77
CA SER A 27 1.26 -6.43 -2.47
C SER A 27 2.64 -6.18 -3.05
N VAL A 28 3.67 -6.74 -2.42
CA VAL A 28 5.07 -6.55 -2.85
C VAL A 28 5.34 -7.33 -4.14
N GLY A 29 5.97 -6.65 -5.11
CA GLY A 29 6.42 -7.17 -6.38
C GLY A 29 7.85 -7.75 -6.32
N LEU A 30 8.55 -7.72 -7.45
CA LEU A 30 9.90 -8.27 -7.62
C LEU A 30 10.94 -7.18 -7.97
N GLU A 31 10.63 -5.92 -7.70
CA GLU A 31 11.56 -4.81 -7.85
C GLU A 31 12.75 -4.89 -6.87
N ASN A 32 13.74 -4.01 -7.03
CA ASN A 32 14.78 -3.88 -6.03
C ASN A 32 14.15 -3.41 -4.70
N ALA A 33 14.50 -4.09 -3.61
CA ALA A 33 13.95 -3.78 -2.29
C ALA A 33 14.32 -2.37 -1.81
N ASP A 34 15.52 -1.89 -2.15
CA ASP A 34 15.96 -0.57 -1.71
C ASP A 34 15.15 0.54 -2.39
N ASP A 35 14.86 0.40 -3.68
CA ASP A 35 14.02 1.34 -4.43
C ASP A 35 12.59 1.38 -3.86
N LEU A 36 12.02 0.21 -3.52
CA LEU A 36 10.69 0.13 -2.91
C LEU A 36 10.63 0.76 -1.52
N ILE A 37 11.69 0.62 -0.74
CA ILE A 37 11.79 1.22 0.60
C ILE A 37 11.89 2.74 0.45
N GLU A 38 12.73 3.24 -0.45
CA GLU A 38 12.89 4.68 -0.71
C GLU A 38 11.56 5.31 -1.19
N ASP A 39 10.84 4.64 -2.09
CA ASP A 39 9.53 5.10 -2.55
C ASP A 39 8.51 5.21 -1.41
N LEU A 40 8.46 4.21 -0.52
CA LEU A 40 7.55 4.22 0.63
C LEU A 40 7.95 5.25 1.69
N ASP A 41 9.24 5.43 1.94
CA ASP A 41 9.76 6.44 2.85
C ASP A 41 9.45 7.85 2.34
N GLN A 42 9.67 8.12 1.05
CA GLN A 42 9.31 9.39 0.43
C GLN A 42 7.79 9.67 0.51
N ALA A 43 6.96 8.64 0.38
CA ALA A 43 5.51 8.80 0.37
C ALA A 43 4.89 8.96 1.76
N LEU A 44 5.49 8.36 2.80
CA LEU A 44 4.91 8.26 4.14
C LEU A 44 5.70 8.98 5.24
N GLY A 45 6.95 9.37 4.97
CA GLY A 45 7.86 10.07 5.89
C GLY A 45 7.59 11.56 6.05
#